data_AF-A0AA43Q3J9-F1
#
_entry.id   AF-A0AA43Q3J9-F1
#
_cell.length_a   1.000
_cell.length_b   1.000
_cell.length_c   1.000
_cell.angle_alpha   90.00
_cell.angle_beta   90.00
_cell.angle_gamma   90.00
#
_symmetry.space_group_name_H-M   'P 1'
#
loop_
_entity.id
_entity.type
_entity.pdbx_description
1 polymer ?
#
loop_
_entity_poly.entity_id
_entity_poly.type
_entity_poly.pdbx_seq_one_letter_code
_entity_poly.pdbx_strand_id
1 'polypeptide(L)'
;MEKEKPPIFGMIQRGGQVAIQMLANVQQVTIKPLIQSTIAPGTLIYTDEYAIYDRLEQWGYSRKSVCHGAGEYARDEDGDGFYEVHVNTMEGFWSLLRSWLRPHRGISQTYLPIYLGFFEFVYNAKKRGKALLSSLLELIIS
;
A
#
# COMPACT_ATOMS: atom_id res chain seq x y z
N MET A 1 -6.59 -19.21 -15.85
CA MET A 1 -7.62 -19.02 -14.82
C MET A 1 -7.43 -17.65 -14.22
N GLU A 2 -8.41 -16.77 -14.38
CA GLU A 2 -8.44 -15.53 -13.61
C GLU A 2 -8.49 -15.88 -12.12
N LYS A 3 -7.64 -15.25 -11.31
CA LYS A 3 -7.69 -15.40 -9.85
C LYS A 3 -9.05 -14.87 -9.37
N GLU A 4 -9.77 -15.64 -8.54
CA GLU A 4 -11.05 -15.20 -7.95
C GLU A 4 -10.93 -13.89 -7.17
N LYS A 5 -9.73 -13.59 -6.65
CA LYS A 5 -9.40 -12.33 -5.97
C LYS A 5 -8.18 -11.68 -6.64
N PRO A 6 -8.36 -10.57 -7.35
CA PRO A 6 -7.24 -9.88 -7.97
C PRO A 6 -6.32 -9.34 -6.89
N PRO A 7 -4.99 -9.43 -7.05
CA PRO A 7 -4.05 -8.85 -6.12
C PRO A 7 -4.15 -7.33 -6.11
N ILE A 8 -4.06 -6.73 -4.92
CA ILE A 8 -3.96 -5.28 -4.73
C ILE A 8 -2.56 -5.01 -4.19
N PHE A 9 -1.83 -4.16 -4.89
CA PHE A 9 -0.53 -3.69 -4.46
C PHE A 9 -0.68 -2.34 -3.80
N GLY A 10 0.06 -2.10 -2.71
CA GLY A 10 -0.01 -0.86 -1.96
C GLY A 10 1.36 -0.37 -1.54
N MET A 11 1.51 0.96 -1.51
CA MET A 11 2.69 1.67 -1.03
C MET A 11 2.21 2.76 -0.07
N ILE A 12 2.77 2.82 1.14
CA ILE A 12 2.38 3.80 2.15
C ILE A 12 3.60 4.50 2.72
N GLN A 13 3.56 5.82 2.72
CA GLN A 13 4.53 6.64 3.45
C GLN A 13 4.09 6.76 4.90
N ARG A 14 4.99 6.48 5.85
CA ARG A 14 4.71 6.66 7.28
C ARG A 14 4.40 8.13 7.56
N GLY A 15 3.21 8.41 8.13
CA GLY A 15 2.70 9.77 8.35
C GLY A 15 2.22 10.51 7.08
N GLY A 16 2.46 9.95 5.90
CA GLY A 16 2.21 10.59 4.61
C GLY A 16 0.96 10.08 3.91
N GLN A 17 1.11 9.80 2.62
CA GLN A 17 0.06 9.34 1.70
C GLN A 17 0.18 7.83 1.42
N VAL A 18 -0.90 7.26 0.90
CA VAL A 18 -0.98 5.89 0.39
C VAL A 18 -1.29 5.89 -1.10
N ALA A 19 -0.73 4.94 -1.83
CA ALA A 19 -1.08 4.62 -3.20
C ALA A 19 -1.39 3.13 -3.30
N ILE A 20 -2.54 2.76 -3.87
CA ILE A 20 -2.96 1.38 -4.07
C ILE A 20 -3.43 1.13 -5.51
N GLN A 21 -3.12 -0.05 -6.03
CA GLN A 21 -3.49 -0.42 -7.39
C GLN A 21 -3.84 -1.89 -7.49
N MET A 22 -4.95 -2.18 -8.16
CA MET A 22 -5.31 -3.55 -8.55
C MET A 22 -4.38 -4.01 -9.67
N LEU A 23 -3.77 -5.18 -9.51
CA LEU A 23 -2.86 -5.77 -10.49
C LEU A 23 -3.48 -7.03 -11.12
N ALA A 24 -3.09 -7.31 -12.36
CA ALA A 24 -3.41 -8.58 -13.01
C ALA A 24 -2.61 -9.75 -12.38
N ASN A 25 -1.38 -9.49 -11.95
CA ASN A 25 -0.51 -10.46 -11.30
C ASN A 25 0.52 -9.75 -10.40
N VAL A 26 1.09 -10.50 -9.45
CA VAL A 26 2.15 -10.03 -8.55
C VAL A 26 3.48 -10.58 -9.04
N GLN A 27 4.18 -9.79 -9.85
CA GLN A 27 5.49 -10.13 -10.39
C GLN A 27 6.39 -8.90 -10.36
N GLN A 28 7.71 -9.12 -10.35
CA GLN A 28 8.68 -8.02 -10.36
C GLN A 28 8.48 -7.07 -11.55
N VAL A 29 8.13 -7.61 -12.73
CA VAL A 29 7.87 -6.83 -13.94
C VAL A 29 6.62 -5.95 -13.82
N THR A 30 5.64 -6.34 -12.99
CA THR A 30 4.40 -5.56 -12.79
C THR A 30 4.55 -4.53 -11.67
N ILE A 31 5.27 -4.84 -10.60
CA ILE A 31 5.42 -3.90 -9.47
C ILE A 31 6.54 -2.87 -9.69
N LYS A 32 7.60 -3.20 -10.43
CA LYS A 32 8.72 -2.29 -10.69
C LYS A 32 8.29 -0.92 -11.23
N PRO A 33 7.52 -0.83 -12.34
CA PRO A 33 7.12 0.47 -12.88
C PRO A 33 6.30 1.29 -11.87
N LEU A 34 5.45 0.63 -11.08
CA LEU A 34 4.62 1.30 -10.06
C LEU A 34 5.46 1.87 -8.93
N ILE A 35 6.44 1.11 -8.45
CA ILE A 35 7.38 1.59 -7.43
C ILE A 35 8.16 2.79 -7.97
N GLN A 36 8.70 2.69 -9.18
CA GLN A 36 9.51 3.75 -9.79
C GLN A 36 8.72 5.02 -10.13
N SER A 37 7.43 4.92 -10.44
CA SER A 37 6.59 6.09 -10.69
C SER A 37 6.08 6.77 -9.41
N THR A 38 6.11 6.06 -8.28
CA THR A 38 5.44 6.50 -7.03
C THR A 38 6.44 6.87 -5.93
N ILE A 39 7.54 6.14 -5.83
CA ILE A 39 8.53 6.29 -4.75
C ILE A 39 9.78 6.95 -5.31
N ALA A 40 10.27 7.99 -4.64
CA ALA A 40 11.50 8.65 -5.03
C ALA A 40 12.71 7.68 -4.95
N PRO A 41 13.63 7.68 -5.93
CA PRO A 41 14.85 6.88 -5.86
C PRO A 41 15.65 7.16 -4.59
N GLY A 42 16.33 6.15 -4.04
CA GLY A 42 17.08 6.24 -2.78
C GLY A 42 16.22 6.18 -1.51
N THR A 43 14.90 6.07 -1.63
CA THR A 43 14.01 5.93 -0.46
C THR A 43 14.26 4.60 0.25
N LEU A 44 14.21 4.63 1.59
CA LEU A 44 14.18 3.44 2.43
C LEU A 44 12.77 2.82 2.44
N ILE A 45 12.67 1.57 1.96
CA ILE A 45 11.43 0.81 1.88
C ILE A 45 11.44 -0.30 2.94
N TYR A 46 10.33 -0.42 3.66
CA TYR A 46 10.07 -1.50 4.61
C TYR A 46 9.15 -2.54 3.98
N THR A 47 9.55 -3.81 3.97
CA THR A 47 8.76 -4.91 3.39
C THR A 47 8.64 -6.09 4.34
N ASP A 48 7.78 -7.04 3.99
CA ASP A 48 7.79 -8.39 4.54
C ASP A 48 8.90 -9.24 3.89
N GLU A 49 8.86 -10.55 4.15
CA GLU A 49 9.78 -11.56 3.61
C GLU A 49 9.53 -11.93 2.14
N TYR A 50 8.56 -11.31 1.45
CA TYR A 50 8.18 -11.81 0.13
C TYR A 50 9.24 -11.52 -0.94
N ALA A 51 9.67 -12.56 -1.64
CA ALA A 51 10.75 -12.53 -2.65
C ALA A 51 10.51 -11.57 -3.84
N ILE A 52 9.28 -11.10 -4.04
CA ILE A 52 9.00 -10.11 -5.09
C ILE A 52 9.78 -8.81 -4.88
N TYR A 53 10.20 -8.52 -3.65
CA TYR A 53 10.91 -7.30 -3.27
C TYR A 53 12.45 -7.42 -3.34
N ASP A 54 13.00 -8.58 -3.69
CA ASP A 54 14.45 -8.86 -3.61
C ASP A 54 15.31 -8.00 -4.53
N ARG A 55 14.70 -7.37 -5.54
CA ARG A 55 15.39 -6.49 -6.48
C ARG A 55 15.29 -5.01 -6.15
N LEU A 56 14.69 -4.62 -5.02
CA LEU A 56 14.55 -3.20 -4.64
C LEU A 56 15.91 -2.48 -4.61
N GLU A 57 16.95 -3.10 -4.06
CA GLU A 57 18.30 -2.53 -4.02
C GLU A 57 18.89 -2.34 -5.41
N GLN A 58 18.68 -3.32 -6.31
CA GLN A 58 19.09 -3.24 -7.71
C GLN A 58 18.33 -2.15 -8.48
N TRP A 59 17.16 -1.74 -8.01
CA TRP A 59 16.36 -0.66 -8.59
C TRP A 59 16.67 0.71 -7.97
N GLY A 60 17.64 0.80 -7.07
CA GLY A 60 18.10 2.06 -6.47
C GLY A 60 17.38 2.47 -5.19
N TYR A 61 16.81 1.52 -4.44
CA TYR A 61 16.16 1.76 -3.13
C TYR A 61 16.94 1.10 -2.00
N SER A 62 16.84 1.63 -0.78
CA SER A 62 17.27 0.88 0.40
C SER A 62 16.12 0.00 0.88
N ARG A 63 16.41 -1.21 1.38
CA ARG A 63 15.39 -2.12 1.91
C ARG A 63 15.71 -2.52 3.34
N LYS A 64 14.70 -2.46 4.21
CA LYS A 64 14.67 -3.21 5.47
C LYS A 64 13.46 -4.14 5.43
N SER A 65 13.59 -5.34 5.98
CA SER A 65 12.50 -6.32 5.97
C SER A 65 12.34 -7.01 7.31
N VAL A 66 11.10 -7.36 7.63
CA VAL A 66 10.74 -8.27 8.72
C VAL A 66 10.39 -9.65 8.15
N CYS A 67 10.62 -10.71 8.94
CA CYS A 67 10.29 -12.08 8.55
C CYS A 67 9.24 -12.69 9.47
N HIS A 68 7.97 -12.65 9.06
CA HIS A 68 6.87 -13.17 9.86
C HIS A 68 6.96 -14.69 10.03
N GLY A 69 7.44 -15.41 9.01
CA GLY A 69 7.72 -16.85 9.11
C GLY A 69 8.73 -17.24 10.19
N ALA A 70 9.64 -16.34 10.56
CA ALA A 70 10.59 -16.53 11.65
C ALA A 70 10.07 -16.00 13.01
N GLY A 71 8.82 -15.54 13.07
CA GLY A 71 8.24 -14.91 14.26
C GLY A 71 8.71 -13.46 14.48
N GLU A 72 9.35 -12.84 13.49
CA GLU A 72 9.80 -11.45 13.54
C GLU A 72 8.72 -10.53 12.95
N TYR A 73 8.04 -9.78 13.82
CA TYR A 73 6.97 -8.85 13.41
C TYR A 73 7.39 -7.38 13.43
N ALA A 74 8.39 -7.07 14.25
CA ALA A 74 9.03 -5.77 14.29
C ALA A 74 10.47 -5.96 14.78
N ARG A 75 11.40 -5.14 14.30
CA ARG A 75 12.79 -5.13 14.74
C ARG A 75 13.18 -3.71 15.19
N ASP A 76 13.87 -3.67 16.33
CA ASP A 76 14.55 -2.52 16.90
C ASP A 76 16.03 -2.68 16.55
N GLU A 77 16.58 -1.83 15.69
CA GLU A 77 17.99 -1.95 15.26
C GLU A 77 18.98 -1.15 16.12
N ASP A 78 18.53 -0.14 16.86
CA ASP A 78 19.40 0.70 17.69
C ASP A 78 19.33 0.38 19.20
N GLY A 79 18.39 -0.47 19.60
CA GLY A 79 18.23 -0.97 20.96
C GLY A 79 17.61 0.05 21.92
N ASP A 80 16.96 1.09 21.40
CA ASP A 80 16.34 2.14 22.20
C ASP A 80 14.95 1.75 22.75
N GLY A 81 14.44 0.57 22.36
CA GLY A 81 13.14 0.05 22.73
C GLY A 81 12.01 0.44 21.76
N PHE A 82 12.30 1.21 20.71
CA PHE A 82 11.37 1.59 19.66
C PHE A 82 11.62 0.75 18.41
N TYR A 83 10.65 -0.12 18.08
CA TYR A 83 10.73 -0.98 16.91
C TYR A 83 10.40 -0.20 15.63
N GLU A 84 11.42 0.28 14.92
CA GLU A 84 11.28 1.09 13.71
C GLU A 84 11.20 0.27 12.42
N VAL A 85 11.62 -0.99 12.42
CA VAL A 85 11.55 -1.86 11.24
C VAL A 85 10.31 -2.75 11.33
N HIS A 86 9.26 -2.39 10.58
CA HIS A 86 8.01 -3.13 10.52
C HIS A 86 7.16 -2.71 9.31
N VAL A 87 6.16 -3.53 8.97
CA VAL A 87 5.16 -3.26 7.92
C VAL A 87 3.75 -2.94 8.46
N ASN A 88 3.59 -2.88 9.80
CA ASN A 88 2.30 -2.71 10.49
C ASN A 88 1.45 -1.54 10.00
N THR A 89 2.05 -0.45 9.52
CA THR A 89 1.30 0.69 8.95
C THR A 89 0.46 0.26 7.75
N MET A 90 1.03 -0.56 6.87
CA MET A 90 0.33 -1.11 5.70
C MET A 90 -0.67 -2.20 6.10
N GLU A 91 -0.35 -3.04 7.09
CA GLU A 91 -1.29 -4.05 7.60
C GLU A 91 -2.55 -3.42 8.23
N GLY A 92 -2.36 -2.33 8.98
CA GLY A 92 -3.43 -1.51 9.52
C GLY A 92 -4.28 -0.91 8.41
N PHE A 93 -3.65 -0.35 7.38
CA PHE A 93 -4.35 0.15 6.19
C PHE A 93 -5.21 -0.94 5.52
N TRP A 94 -4.66 -2.14 5.32
CA TRP A 94 -5.43 -3.24 4.74
C TRP A 94 -6.62 -3.66 5.59
N SER A 95 -6.49 -3.60 6.91
CA SER A 95 -7.61 -3.89 7.83
C SER A 95 -8.73 -2.85 7.71
N LEU A 96 -8.39 -1.58 7.52
CA LEU A 96 -9.35 -0.51 7.24
C LEU A 96 -10.04 -0.71 5.88
N LEU A 97 -9.26 -0.95 4.82
CA LEU A 97 -9.81 -1.18 3.48
C LEU A 97 -10.78 -2.35 3.46
N ARG A 98 -10.42 -3.50 4.05
CA ARG A 98 -11.31 -4.67 4.14
C ARG A 98 -12.62 -4.35 4.85
N SER A 99 -12.55 -3.60 5.95
CA SER A 99 -13.73 -3.19 6.71
C SER A 99 -14.61 -2.24 5.92
N TRP A 100 -14.01 -1.33 5.14
CA TRP A 100 -14.73 -0.41 4.28
C TRP A 100 -15.37 -1.09 3.07
N LEU A 101 -14.75 -2.12 2.49
CA LEU A 101 -15.30 -2.89 1.37
C LEU A 101 -16.45 -3.83 1.80
N ARG A 102 -16.44 -4.30 3.06
CA ARG A 102 -17.38 -5.32 3.58
C ARG A 102 -18.88 -4.99 3.38
N PRO A 103 -19.36 -3.76 3.60
CA PRO A 103 -20.76 -3.40 3.41
C PRO A 103 -21.26 -3.54 1.96
N HIS A 104 -20.37 -3.50 0.96
CA HIS A 104 -20.73 -3.56 -0.46
C HIS A 104 -21.07 -4.97 -0.96
N ARG A 105 -20.97 -6.02 -0.12
CA ARG A 105 -21.45 -7.40 -0.36
C ARG A 105 -21.13 -7.99 -1.74
N GLY A 106 -19.88 -7.85 -2.19
CA GLY A 106 -19.40 -8.43 -3.45
C GLY A 106 -19.32 -7.38 -4.55
N ILE A 107 -18.12 -6.84 -4.74
CA ILE A 107 -17.83 -5.85 -5.78
C ILE A 107 -17.29 -6.61 -7.00
N SER A 108 -17.84 -6.34 -8.18
CA SER A 108 -17.29 -6.88 -9.43
C SER A 108 -15.85 -6.41 -9.64
N GLN A 109 -14.97 -7.30 -10.13
CA GLN A 109 -13.57 -6.96 -10.40
C GLN A 109 -13.45 -5.78 -11.38
N THR A 110 -14.40 -5.60 -12.30
CA THR A 110 -14.45 -4.45 -13.23
C THR A 110 -14.57 -3.11 -12.49
N TYR A 111 -15.32 -3.07 -11.40
CA TYR A 111 -15.56 -1.84 -10.64
C TYR A 111 -14.61 -1.66 -9.46
N LEU A 112 -13.94 -2.73 -9.01
CA LEU A 112 -13.03 -2.69 -7.87
C LEU A 112 -11.99 -1.54 -7.94
N PRO A 113 -11.36 -1.22 -9.09
CA PRO A 113 -10.44 -0.08 -9.18
C PRO A 113 -11.05 1.26 -8.74
N ILE A 114 -12.33 1.51 -9.03
CA ILE A 114 -13.01 2.76 -8.66
C ILE A 114 -13.18 2.83 -7.14
N TYR A 115 -13.55 1.71 -6.50
CA TYR A 115 -13.68 1.61 -5.05
C TYR A 115 -12.34 1.81 -4.34
N LEU A 116 -11.26 1.22 -4.88
CA LEU A 116 -9.91 1.40 -4.36
C LEU A 116 -9.46 2.86 -4.48
N GLY A 117 -9.62 3.48 -5.66
CA GLY A 117 -9.25 4.88 -5.88
C GLY A 117 -10.04 5.85 -5.00
N PHE A 118 -11.35 5.61 -4.80
CA PHE A 118 -12.14 6.42 -3.88
C PHE A 118 -11.67 6.25 -2.43
N PHE A 119 -11.38 5.03 -2.00
CA PHE A 119 -10.87 4.78 -0.64
C PHE A 119 -9.48 5.41 -0.42
N GLU A 120 -8.58 5.29 -1.40
CA GLU A 120 -7.27 5.95 -1.40
C GLU A 120 -7.43 7.47 -1.26
N PHE A 121 -8.28 8.09 -2.08
CA PHE A 121 -8.58 9.51 -2.01
C PHE A 121 -9.09 9.92 -0.62
N VAL A 122 -10.07 9.20 -0.07
CA VAL A 122 -10.62 9.47 1.27
C VAL A 122 -9.53 9.38 2.34
N TYR A 123 -8.67 8.35 2.27
CA TYR A 123 -7.58 8.16 3.20
C TYR A 123 -6.57 9.32 3.13
N ASN A 124 -6.17 9.71 1.92
CA ASN A 124 -5.19 10.77 1.67
C ASN A 124 -5.71 12.17 1.95
N ALA A 125 -7.01 12.42 1.74
CA ALA A 125 -7.61 13.73 1.98
C ALA A 125 -7.56 14.12 3.47
N LYS A 126 -7.46 13.15 4.39
CA LYS A 126 -7.46 13.36 5.86
C LYS A 126 -8.61 14.25 6.36
N LYS A 127 -9.71 14.31 5.59
CA LYS A 127 -10.92 15.11 5.83
C LYS A 127 -12.13 14.18 5.90
N ARG A 128 -13.18 14.62 6.60
CA ARG A 128 -14.41 13.84 6.78
C ARG A 128 -15.66 14.68 6.52
N GLY A 129 -16.76 14.00 6.23
CA GLY A 129 -18.07 14.64 6.02
C GLY A 129 -18.07 15.63 4.86
N LYS A 130 -18.74 16.77 5.03
CA LYS A 130 -18.90 17.78 3.97
C LYS A 130 -17.58 18.34 3.44
N ALA A 131 -16.53 18.39 4.26
CA ALA A 131 -15.21 18.90 3.85
C ALA A 131 -14.52 18.04 2.79
N LEU A 132 -14.92 16.76 2.66
CA LEU A 132 -14.42 15.87 1.62
C LEU A 132 -14.92 16.28 0.23
N LEU A 133 -16.13 16.84 0.13
CA LEU A 133 -16.75 17.20 -1.15
C LEU A 133 -15.90 18.24 -1.89
N SER A 134 -15.43 19.27 -1.20
CA SER A 134 -14.56 20.29 -1.81
C SER A 134 -13.27 19.69 -2.35
N SER A 135 -12.64 18.78 -1.60
CA SER A 135 -11.39 18.13 -2.05
C SER A 135 -11.63 17.18 -3.22
N LEU A 136 -12.83 16.58 -3.31
CA LEU A 136 -13.21 15.71 -4.41
C LEU A 136 -13.47 16.51 -5.69
N LEU A 137 -14.15 17.65 -5.56
CA LEU A 137 -14.39 18.55 -6.69
C LEU A 137 -13.09 19.12 -7.24
N GLU A 138 -12.16 19.53 -6.38
CA GLU A 138 -10.82 19.98 -6.78
C GLU A 138 -10.09 18.91 -7.61
N LEU A 139 -10.12 17.64 -7.17
CA LEU A 139 -9.48 16.53 -7.88
C LEU A 139 -10.10 16.23 -9.25
N ILE A 140 -11.42 16.39 -9.41
CA ILE A 140 -12.13 16.06 -10.65
C ILE A 140 -12.01 17.20 -11.69
N ILE A 141 -11.86 18.44 -11.22
CA ILE A 141 -11.84 19.63 -12.08
C ILE A 141 -10.41 20.02 -12.51
N SER A 142 -9.38 19.57 -11.78
CA SER A 142 -7.96 19.74 -12.13
C SER A 142 -7.51 18.83 -13.26
#